data_AF-A0A646KT60-F1
#
_entry.id   AF-A0A646KT60-F1
#
_cell.length_a   1.000
_cell.length_b   1.000
_cell.length_c   1.000
_cell.angle_alpha   90.00
_cell.angle_beta   90.00
_cell.angle_gamma   90.00
#
_symmetry.space_group_name_H-M   'P 1'
#
loop_
_entity.id
_entity.type
_entity.pdbx_description
1 polymer ?
#
loop_
_entity_poly.entity_id
_entity_poly.type
_entity_poly.pdbx_seq_one_letter_code
_entity_poly.pdbx_strand_id
1 'polypeptide(L)'
;MCVVHDLAEGPRLTLTLAWPGALIDEAAAQALADGWAAMLTGLSNHRTSGSGSGGHTPSDFSLITLDQTQIDQLENELANEGGAR
;
A
#
# COMPACT_ATOMS: atom_id res chain seq x y z
N MET A 1 -3.82 -15.74 -5.45
CA MET A 1 -2.62 -15.23 -6.15
C MET A 1 -2.74 -13.72 -6.25
N CYS A 2 -1.63 -12.99 -6.11
CA CYS A 2 -1.60 -11.54 -6.18
C CYS A 2 -0.44 -11.15 -7.10
N VAL A 3 -0.72 -10.32 -8.11
CA VAL A 3 0.29 -9.84 -9.06
C VAL A 3 0.05 -8.37 -9.34
N VAL A 4 1.14 -7.61 -9.42
CA VAL A 4 1.13 -6.21 -9.87
C VAL A 4 1.72 -6.18 -11.27
N HIS A 5 0.97 -5.59 -12.19
CA HIS A 5 1.41 -5.30 -13.55
C HIS A 5 1.78 -3.83 -13.64
N ASP A 6 3.01 -3.54 -14.03
CA ASP A 6 3.43 -2.17 -14.36
C ASP A 6 3.09 -1.89 -15.83
N LEU A 7 2.16 -0.97 -16.06
CA LEU A 7 1.62 -0.63 -17.38
C LEU A 7 1.83 0.86 -17.65
N ALA A 8 1.72 1.26 -18.92
CA ALA A 8 1.91 2.65 -19.32
C ALA A 8 0.92 3.62 -18.63
N GLU A 9 -0.30 3.17 -18.35
CA GLU A 9 -1.31 3.90 -17.59
C GLU A 9 -1.12 3.88 -16.06
N GLY A 10 -0.10 3.19 -15.56
CA GLY A 10 0.20 3.02 -14.14
C GLY A 10 0.05 1.59 -13.64
N PRO A 11 0.44 1.34 -12.37
CA PRO A 11 0.43 0.00 -11.79
C PRO A 11 -1.01 -0.51 -11.62
N ARG A 12 -1.25 -1.76 -12.05
CA ARG A 12 -2.51 -2.47 -11.84
C ARG A 12 -2.31 -3.69 -10.95
N LEU A 13 -3.10 -3.79 -9.90
CA LEU A 13 -3.15 -4.94 -9.01
C LEU A 13 -4.21 -5.93 -9.49
N THR A 14 -3.83 -7.20 -9.67
CA THR A 14 -4.75 -8.30 -9.94
C THR A 14 -4.71 -9.30 -8.81
N LEU A 15 -5.89 -9.62 -8.27
CA LEU A 15 -6.07 -10.53 -7.15
C LEU A 15 -7.00 -11.67 -7.55
N THR A 16 -6.50 -12.90 -7.41
CA THR A 16 -7.30 -14.12 -7.60
C THR A 16 -7.56 -14.76 -6.24
N LEU A 17 -8.83 -14.89 -5.90
CA LEU A 17 -9.32 -15.49 -4.67
C LEU A 17 -9.86 -16.88 -4.95
N ALA A 18 -9.54 -17.82 -4.07
CA ALA A 18 -10.14 -19.14 -4.05
C ALA A 18 -10.82 -19.31 -2.70
N TRP A 19 -12.04 -19.84 -2.69
CA TRP A 19 -12.83 -20.03 -1.48
C TRP A 19 -13.58 -21.37 -1.53
N PRO A 20 -13.93 -21.94 -0.37
CA PRO A 20 -14.73 -23.15 -0.30
C PRO A 20 -16.19 -22.83 -0.61
N GLY A 21 -16.63 -23.11 -1.84
CA GLY A 21 -18.01 -22.83 -2.31
C GLY A 21 -19.12 -23.52 -1.50
N ALA A 22 -18.80 -24.57 -0.74
CA ALA A 22 -19.75 -25.24 0.15
C ALA A 22 -20.00 -24.47 1.46
N LEU A 23 -19.12 -23.54 1.82
CA LEU A 23 -19.21 -22.74 3.04
C LEU A 23 -19.51 -21.26 2.76
N ILE A 24 -19.06 -20.77 1.60
CA ILE A 24 -19.23 -19.39 1.17
C ILE A 24 -19.85 -19.43 -0.22
N ASP A 25 -21.06 -18.91 -0.33
CA ASP A 25 -21.72 -18.78 -1.63
C ASP A 25 -21.07 -17.67 -2.47
N GLU A 26 -21.40 -17.67 -3.76
CA GLU A 26 -20.86 -16.73 -4.73
C GLU A 26 -21.15 -15.27 -4.35
N ALA A 27 -22.34 -14.99 -3.84
CA ALA A 27 -22.74 -13.63 -3.50
C ALA A 27 -21.93 -13.08 -2.32
N ALA A 28 -21.69 -13.90 -1.30
CA ALA A 28 -20.85 -13.56 -0.17
C ALA A 28 -19.38 -13.40 -0.58
N ALA A 29 -18.88 -14.28 -1.45
CA ALA A 29 -17.51 -14.16 -1.99
C ALA A 29 -17.33 -12.88 -2.81
N GLN A 30 -18.32 -12.53 -3.66
CA GLN A 30 -18.31 -11.31 -4.44
C GLN A 30 -18.36 -10.06 -3.54
N ALA A 31 -19.22 -10.05 -2.52
CA ALA A 31 -19.29 -8.94 -1.57
C ALA A 31 -17.96 -8.71 -0.83
N LEU A 32 -17.25 -9.80 -0.48
CA LEU A 32 -15.91 -9.72 0.11
C LEU A 32 -14.90 -9.13 -0.89
N ALA A 33 -14.92 -9.60 -2.13
CA ALA A 33 -14.03 -9.10 -3.18
C ALA A 33 -14.24 -7.59 -3.43
N ASP A 34 -15.50 -7.16 -3.50
CA ASP A 34 -15.87 -5.75 -3.71
C ASP A 34 -15.44 -4.87 -2.53
N GLY A 35 -15.69 -5.34 -1.29
CA GLY A 35 -15.25 -4.63 -0.09
C GLY A 35 -13.74 -4.47 -0.01
N TRP A 36 -12.99 -5.52 -0.38
CA TRP A 36 -11.54 -5.46 -0.43
C TRP A 36 -11.05 -4.50 -1.53
N ALA A 37 -11.63 -4.55 -2.73
CA ALA A 37 -11.30 -3.63 -3.82
C ALA A 37 -11.56 -2.16 -3.43
N ALA A 38 -12.69 -1.89 -2.76
CA ALA A 38 -13.03 -0.56 -2.26
C ALA A 38 -12.00 -0.07 -1.22
N MET A 39 -11.61 -0.92 -0.27
CA MET A 39 -10.60 -0.59 0.73
C MET A 39 -9.24 -0.28 0.09
N LEU A 40 -8.76 -1.12 -0.83
CA LEU A 40 -7.49 -0.92 -1.53
C LEU A 40 -7.49 0.37 -2.34
N THR A 41 -8.61 0.68 -3.00
CA THR A 41 -8.80 1.95 -3.73
C THR A 41 -8.78 3.14 -2.78
N GLY A 42 -9.39 3.01 -1.59
CA GLY A 42 -9.31 4.03 -0.55
C GLY A 42 -7.87 4.30 -0.11
N LEU A 43 -7.08 3.24 0.10
CA LEU A 43 -5.67 3.33 0.48
C LEU A 43 -4.80 3.97 -0.62
N SER A 44 -5.01 3.61 -1.89
CA SER A 44 -4.27 4.22 -3.00
C SER A 44 -4.55 5.72 -3.12
N ASN A 45 -5.80 6.14 -2.91
CA ASN A 45 -6.18 7.54 -2.96
C ASN A 45 -5.69 8.35 -1.75
N HIS A 46 -5.58 7.71 -0.58
CA HIS A 46 -5.08 8.35 0.64
C HIS A 46 -3.62 8.81 0.48
N ARG A 47 -2.77 8.01 -0.21
CA ARG A 47 -1.39 8.41 -0.52
C ARG A 47 -1.29 9.69 -1.36
N THR A 48 -2.22 9.90 -2.27
CA THR A 48 -2.23 11.05 -3.19
C THR A 48 -2.68 12.35 -2.51
N SER A 49 -3.30 12.27 -1.32
CA SER A 49 -4.03 13.39 -0.71
C SER A 49 -3.24 14.19 0.34
N GLY A 50 -1.99 13.84 0.65
CA GLY A 50 -1.18 14.57 1.61
C GLY A 50 0.30 14.20 1.57
N SER A 51 1.17 15.20 1.71
CA SER A 51 2.61 15.01 1.91
C SER A 51 2.84 14.23 3.22
N GLY A 52 3.26 12.97 3.11
CA GLY A 52 3.61 12.11 4.26
C GLY A 52 2.94 10.73 4.27
N SER A 53 1.97 10.46 3.41
CA SER A 53 1.31 9.16 3.37
C SER A 53 2.07 8.20 2.44
N GLY A 54 3.20 7.68 2.93
CA GLY A 54 4.03 6.74 2.18
C GLY A 54 5.51 6.70 2.50
N GLY A 55 5.95 7.25 3.64
CA GLY A 55 7.32 7.07 4.14
C GLY A 55 7.57 5.65 4.65
N HIS A 56 8.82 5.36 4.97
CA HIS A 56 9.17 4.12 5.65
C HIS A 56 8.40 4.00 6.97
N THR A 57 7.93 2.80 7.27
CA THR A 57 7.36 2.50 8.59
C THR A 57 8.49 1.99 9.51
N PRO A 58 8.41 2.17 10.83
CA PRO A 58 9.41 1.62 11.77
C PRO A 58 9.67 0.13 11.59
N SER A 59 8.65 -0.61 11.14
CA SER A 59 8.72 -2.05 10.83
C SER A 59 9.65 -2.40 9.66
N ASP A 60 10.01 -1.44 8.79
CA ASP A 60 10.94 -1.64 7.68
C ASP A 60 12.41 -1.64 8.12
N PHE A 61 12.71 -1.25 9.38
CA PHE A 61 14.05 -1.23 9.95
C PHE A 61 14.24 -2.37 10.96
N SER A 62 14.98 -3.41 10.56
CA SER A 62 15.09 -4.67 11.31
C SER A 62 15.73 -4.58 12.71
N LEU A 63 16.40 -3.50 13.11
CA LEU A 63 17.25 -3.51 14.31
C LEU A 63 17.35 -2.20 15.12
N ILE A 64 16.50 -1.20 14.88
CA ILE A 64 16.56 0.06 15.66
C ILE A 64 15.14 0.53 15.94
N THR A 65 14.85 0.86 17.20
CA THR A 65 13.62 1.53 17.63
C THR A 65 13.67 2.99 17.16
N LEU A 66 13.61 3.21 15.85
CA LEU A 66 13.37 4.54 15.30
C LEU A 66 11.87 4.79 15.34
N ASP A 67 11.46 5.87 16.00
CA ASP A 67 10.08 6.31 15.93
C ASP A 67 9.80 7.01 14.58
N GLN A 68 8.51 7.12 14.21
CA GLN A 68 8.11 7.72 12.93
C GLN A 68 8.62 9.16 12.77
N THR A 69 8.80 9.90 13.86
CA THR A 69 9.29 11.29 13.82
C THR A 69 10.75 11.34 13.39
N GLN A 70 11.55 10.35 13.81
CA GLN A 70 12.96 10.25 13.42
C GLN A 70 13.11 9.81 11.96
N ILE A 71 12.20 8.96 11.46
CA ILE A 71 12.16 8.57 10.05
C ILE A 71 11.81 9.77 9.17
N ASP A 72 10.76 10.51 9.53
CA ASP A 72 10.35 11.70 8.79
C ASP A 72 11.45 12.78 8.75
N GLN A 73 12.24 12.92 9.83
CA GLN A 73 13.40 13.83 9.85
C GLN A 73 14.52 13.37 8.89
N LEU A 74 14.86 12.08 8.91
CA LEU A 74 15.88 11.53 8.01
C LEU A 74 15.47 11.64 6.54
N GLU A 75 14.22 11.37 6.20
CA GLU A 75 13.69 11.52 4.84
C GLU A 75 13.76 12.97 4.36
N ASN A 76 13.47 13.93 5.24
CA ASN A 76 13.58 15.36 4.93
C ASN A 76 15.03 15.82 4.76
N GLU A 77 15.97 15.33 5.58
CA GLU A 77 17.40 15.61 5.43
C GLU A 77 17.94 15.06 4.11
N LEU A 78 17.61 13.82 3.76
CA LEU A 78 18.04 13.18 2.51
C LEU A 78 17.43 13.87 1.28
N ALA A 79 16.17 14.31 1.35
CA ALA A 79 15.53 15.09 0.29
C ALA A 79 16.18 16.46 0.08
N ASN A 80 16.67 17.09 1.16
CA ASN A 80 17.40 18.37 1.09
C ASN A 80 18.82 18.21 0.52
N GLU A 81 19.50 17.11 0.82
CA GLU A 81 20.85 16.82 0.30
C GLU A 81 20.83 16.37 -1.17
N GLY A 82 19.77 15.68 -1.61
CA GLY A 82 19.55 15.27 -3.00
C GLY A 82 19.15 16.38 -3.96
N GLY A 83 18.72 17.54 -3.45
CA GLY A 83 18.36 18.73 -4.26
C GLY A 83 19.54 19.59 -4.71
N ALA A 84 20.77 19.25 -4.32
CA ALA A 84 21.98 20.04 -4.56
C ALA A 84 23.01 19.35 -5.49
N ARG A 85 22.58 18.45 -6.39
CA ARG A 85 23.46 17.82 -7.38
C ARG A 85 22.91 17.91 -8.79
#